data_AF-A0A9W4TEM0-F1
#
_entry.id   AF-A0A9W4TEM0-F1
#
_cell.length_a   1.000
_cell.length_b   1.000
_cell.length_c   1.000
_cell.angle_alpha   90.00
_cell.angle_beta   90.00
_cell.angle_gamma   90.00
#
_symmetry.space_group_name_H-M   'P 1'
#
loop_
_entity.id
_entity.type
_entity.pdbx_description
1 polymer ?
#
loop_
_entity_poly.entity_id
_entity_poly.type
_entity_poly.pdbx_seq_one_letter_code
_entity_poly.pdbx_strand_id
1 'polypeptide(L)'
;DVLRESVKDISRADLSDLIKTAMWRPDKDNKSVQCFMSRMRDRHTREEADAKRLIKKGLTPEPYLYEIPEPGKRFEFVVVENDLSQKVGDKMEYPEVARQLGKKIDISYYLNSVVSLCACFINYEDIYQPSPEAVLDALKKLKDANKAKHVR
;
A
#
# COMPACT_ATOMS: atom_id res chain seq x y z
N ASP A 1 -16.53 -19.10 3.09
CA ASP A 1 -16.86 -17.67 3.25
C ASP A 1 -16.08 -16.94 2.19
N VAL A 2 -16.78 -16.54 1.13
CA VAL A 2 -16.17 -16.12 -0.16
C VAL A 2 -15.20 -14.96 0.05
N LEU A 3 -15.57 -13.99 0.89
CA LEU A 3 -14.72 -12.84 1.19
C LEU A 3 -13.41 -13.24 1.89
N ARG A 4 -13.46 -14.19 2.82
CA ARG A 4 -12.27 -14.67 3.53
C ARG A 4 -11.32 -15.43 2.61
N GLU A 5 -11.87 -16.13 1.63
CA GLU A 5 -11.10 -16.85 0.61
C GLU A 5 -10.45 -15.86 -0.37
N SER A 6 -11.22 -14.88 -0.87
CA SER A 6 -10.69 -13.79 -1.70
C SER A 6 -9.58 -12.99 -1.00
N VAL A 7 -9.68 -12.71 0.31
CA VAL A 7 -8.61 -12.03 1.06
C VAL A 7 -7.32 -12.87 1.12
N LYS A 8 -7.43 -14.19 1.26
CA LYS A 8 -6.27 -15.09 1.24
C LYS A 8 -5.65 -15.15 -0.15
N ASP A 9 -6.45 -15.10 -1.19
CA ASP A 9 -5.95 -15.08 -2.56
C ASP A 9 -5.34 -13.73 -2.92
N ILE A 10 -5.84 -12.61 -2.37
CA ILE A 10 -5.19 -11.29 -2.47
C ILE A 10 -3.83 -11.29 -1.77
N SER A 11 -3.69 -11.97 -0.63
CA SER A 11 -2.38 -12.13 0.02
C SER A 11 -1.38 -12.96 -0.79
N ARG A 12 -1.85 -13.62 -1.85
CA ARG A 12 -1.07 -14.35 -2.86
C ARG A 12 -1.11 -13.67 -4.24
N ALA A 13 -1.78 -12.53 -4.37
CA ALA A 13 -1.89 -11.83 -5.64
C ALA A 13 -0.51 -11.42 -6.12
N ASP A 14 -0.34 -11.45 -7.44
CA ASP A 14 0.87 -10.95 -8.05
C ASP A 14 0.97 -9.44 -7.79
N LEU A 15 2.17 -8.95 -7.52
CA LEU A 15 2.44 -7.54 -7.22
C LEU A 15 1.88 -6.63 -8.32
N SER A 16 1.84 -7.14 -9.56
CA SER A 16 1.32 -6.49 -10.75
C SER A 16 -0.14 -6.03 -10.60
N ASP A 17 -1.00 -6.82 -9.94
CA ASP A 17 -2.42 -6.48 -9.72
C ASP A 17 -2.60 -5.32 -8.71
N LEU A 18 -1.56 -5.03 -7.92
CA LEU A 18 -1.58 -4.00 -6.88
C LEU A 18 -0.86 -2.71 -7.29
N ILE A 19 -0.29 -2.68 -8.50
CA ILE A 19 0.36 -1.50 -9.05
C ILE A 19 -0.67 -0.41 -9.28
N LYS A 20 -0.37 0.77 -8.72
CA LYS A 20 -1.11 2.00 -8.97
C LYS A 20 -0.23 2.95 -9.76
N THR A 21 -0.86 3.91 -10.43
CA THR A 21 -0.14 4.95 -11.17
C THR A 21 -0.47 6.31 -10.59
N ALA A 22 0.54 7.17 -10.44
CA ALA A 22 0.37 8.57 -10.13
C ALA A 22 1.09 9.42 -11.17
N MET A 23 0.72 10.69 -11.29
CA MET A 23 1.43 11.66 -12.12
C MET A 23 2.17 12.64 -11.20
N TRP A 24 3.46 12.85 -11.46
CA TRP A 24 4.22 13.84 -10.71
C TRP A 24 3.89 15.24 -11.20
N ARG A 25 3.39 16.10 -10.31
CA ARG A 25 3.10 17.50 -10.60
C ARG A 25 3.54 18.36 -9.40
N PRO A 26 4.67 19.08 -9.50
CA PRO A 26 5.19 19.89 -8.39
C PRO A 26 4.24 21.00 -7.93
N ASP A 27 3.41 21.50 -8.85
CA ASP A 27 2.46 22.59 -8.65
C ASP A 27 1.13 22.15 -8.00
N LYS A 28 0.88 20.84 -7.89
CA LYS A 28 -0.35 20.29 -7.32
C LYS A 28 -0.14 19.88 -5.87
N ASP A 29 -1.11 20.21 -5.01
CA ASP A 29 -1.14 19.79 -3.60
C ASP A 29 -1.57 18.31 -3.46
N ASN A 30 -0.79 17.40 -4.03
CA ASN A 30 -0.90 15.99 -3.73
C ASN A 30 0.13 15.62 -2.67
N LYS A 31 -0.25 15.81 -1.40
CA LYS A 31 0.63 15.59 -0.23
C LYS A 31 1.30 14.21 -0.23
N SER A 32 0.59 13.16 -0.66
CA SER A 32 1.15 11.80 -0.72
C SER A 32 2.25 11.70 -1.77
N VAL A 33 1.99 12.17 -2.99
CA VAL A 33 2.97 12.15 -4.08
C VAL A 33 4.14 13.08 -3.78
N GLN A 34 3.91 14.26 -3.22
CA GLN A 34 4.99 15.18 -2.83
C GLN A 34 5.90 14.55 -1.76
N CYS A 35 5.31 13.95 -0.72
CA CYS A 35 6.04 13.26 0.33
C CYS A 35 6.87 12.09 -0.22
N PHE A 36 6.27 11.28 -1.10
CA PHE A 36 6.97 10.22 -1.83
C PHE A 36 8.16 10.77 -2.64
N MET A 37 7.94 11.81 -3.45
CA MET A 37 8.97 12.37 -4.33
C MET A 37 10.13 13.00 -3.55
N SER A 38 9.85 13.70 -2.44
CA SER A 38 10.91 14.20 -1.55
C SER A 38 11.77 13.05 -1.02
N ARG A 39 11.16 11.97 -0.55
CA ARG A 39 11.90 10.80 -0.06
C ARG A 39 12.72 10.12 -1.16
N MET A 40 12.18 9.99 -2.37
CA MET A 40 12.94 9.40 -3.48
C MET A 40 14.14 10.25 -3.86
N ARG A 41 14.00 11.57 -3.89
CA ARG A 41 15.13 12.48 -4.12
C ARG A 41 16.21 12.36 -3.04
N ASP A 42 15.82 12.25 -1.78
CA ASP A 42 16.76 12.06 -0.68
C ASP A 42 17.53 10.74 -0.80
N ARG A 43 16.85 9.66 -1.20
CA ARG A 43 17.49 8.35 -1.46
C ARG A 43 18.43 8.42 -2.65
N HIS A 44 17.96 8.97 -3.77
CA HIS A 44 18.75 9.13 -4.98
C HIS A 44 20.02 9.96 -4.73
N THR A 45 19.91 11.07 -3.99
CA THR A 45 21.07 11.93 -3.64
C THR A 45 22.12 11.15 -2.83
N ARG A 46 21.70 10.22 -1.96
CA ARG A 46 22.63 9.33 -1.24
C ARG A 46 23.30 8.34 -2.19
N GLU A 47 22.54 7.72 -3.09
CA GLU A 47 23.07 6.80 -4.11
C GLU A 47 24.09 7.51 -5.02
N GLU A 48 23.81 8.74 -5.46
CA GLU A 48 24.77 9.54 -6.23
C GLU A 48 26.06 9.83 -5.46
N ALA A 49 25.95 10.16 -4.16
CA ALA A 49 27.12 10.45 -3.33
C ALA A 49 27.99 9.21 -3.14
N ASP A 50 27.39 8.04 -2.94
CA ASP A 50 28.09 6.77 -2.81
C ASP A 50 28.70 6.32 -4.14
N ALA A 51 27.98 6.49 -5.26
CA ALA A 51 28.52 6.23 -6.60
C ALA A 51 29.74 7.10 -6.90
N LYS A 52 29.70 8.40 -6.59
CA LYS A 52 30.85 9.31 -6.71
C LYS A 52 32.05 8.83 -5.88
N ARG A 53 31.81 8.29 -4.67
CA ARG A 53 32.87 7.73 -3.82
C ARG A 53 33.47 6.45 -4.41
N LEU A 54 32.67 5.58 -5.01
CA LEU A 54 33.13 4.36 -5.66
C LEU A 54 33.98 4.66 -6.90
N ILE A 55 33.53 5.59 -7.75
CA ILE A 55 34.25 6.03 -8.95
C ILE A 55 35.63 6.60 -8.55
N LYS A 56 35.71 7.41 -7.49
CA LYS A 56 36.99 7.93 -6.98
C LYS A 56 37.97 6.83 -6.54
N LYS A 57 37.46 5.66 -6.15
CA LYS A 57 38.26 4.47 -5.80
C LYS A 57 38.57 3.57 -7.01
N GLY A 58 38.15 3.96 -8.22
CA GLY A 58 38.29 3.15 -9.44
C GLY A 58 37.31 1.97 -9.50
N LEU A 59 36.23 2.00 -8.72
CA LEU A 59 35.19 0.97 -8.73
C LEU A 59 33.98 1.42 -9.56
N THR A 60 33.33 0.47 -10.23
CA THR A 60 32.09 0.70 -10.96
C THR A 60 30.90 0.72 -10.00
N PRO A 61 30.11 1.79 -9.94
CA PRO A 61 28.90 1.83 -9.11
C PRO A 61 27.78 0.99 -9.73
N GLU A 62 26.91 0.46 -8.88
CA GLU A 62 25.67 -0.18 -9.31
C GLU A 62 24.68 0.86 -9.88
N PRO A 63 23.73 0.44 -10.74
CA PRO A 63 22.64 1.29 -11.19
C PRO A 63 21.81 1.83 -10.01
N TYR A 64 21.30 3.04 -10.15
CA TYR A 64 20.46 3.65 -9.13
C TYR A 64 19.13 2.91 -8.98
N LEU A 65 18.72 2.69 -7.73
CA LEU A 65 17.48 2.00 -7.42
C LEU A 65 16.28 2.96 -7.46
N TYR A 66 16.52 4.24 -7.18
CA TYR A 66 15.47 5.27 -7.11
C TYR A 66 15.64 6.29 -8.22
N GLU A 67 14.99 6.06 -9.35
CA GLU A 67 14.89 7.08 -10.40
C GLU A 67 13.85 8.15 -10.04
N ILE A 68 14.12 9.40 -10.42
CA ILE A 68 13.20 10.52 -10.17
C ILE A 68 12.44 10.84 -11.46
N PRO A 69 11.12 10.61 -11.53
CA PRO A 69 10.36 10.91 -12.73
C PRO A 69 10.28 12.42 -12.96
N GLU A 70 10.31 12.81 -14.24
CA GLU A 70 10.17 14.21 -14.63
C GLU A 70 8.77 14.76 -14.27
N PRO A 71 8.65 16.06 -13.96
CA PRO A 71 7.35 16.71 -13.84
C PRO A 71 6.45 16.44 -15.05
N GLY A 72 5.19 16.10 -14.80
CA GLY A 72 4.20 15.73 -15.81
C GLY A 72 4.22 14.24 -16.20
N LYS A 73 5.27 13.48 -15.85
CA LYS A 73 5.32 12.04 -16.14
C LYS A 73 4.51 11.24 -15.12
N ARG A 74 3.98 10.12 -15.61
CA ARG A 74 3.37 9.09 -14.75
C ARG A 74 4.45 8.16 -14.24
N PHE A 75 4.25 7.67 -13.02
CA PHE A 75 5.08 6.64 -12.42
C PHE A 75 4.19 5.62 -11.71
N GLU A 76 4.69 4.41 -11.62
CA GLU A 76 4.04 3.30 -10.95
C GLU A 76 4.47 3.22 -9.48
N PHE A 77 3.57 2.80 -8.61
CA PHE A 77 3.86 2.60 -7.20
C PHE A 77 2.96 1.53 -6.60
N VAL A 78 3.42 0.95 -5.50
CA VAL A 78 2.65 0.13 -4.58
C VAL A 78 2.69 0.74 -3.19
N VAL A 79 1.78 0.34 -2.30
CA VAL A 79 1.79 0.77 -0.90
C VAL A 79 2.30 -0.39 -0.03
N VAL A 80 3.44 -0.18 0.62
CA VAL A 80 4.10 -1.15 1.49
C VAL A 80 3.78 -0.91 2.96
N GLU A 81 3.96 -1.93 3.79
CA GLU A 81 3.86 -1.80 5.23
C GLU A 81 4.94 -0.84 5.75
N ASN A 82 4.54 0.05 6.67
CA ASN A 82 5.45 0.94 7.38
C ASN A 82 4.83 1.30 8.74
N ASP A 83 5.35 0.69 9.80
CA ASP A 83 4.83 0.90 11.15
C ASP A 83 5.17 2.30 11.71
N LEU A 84 6.15 2.98 11.10
CA LEU A 84 6.64 4.29 11.56
C LEU A 84 5.82 5.47 11.04
N SER A 85 4.98 5.27 10.00
CA SER A 85 4.18 6.36 9.43
C SER A 85 2.84 5.88 8.91
N GLN A 86 1.80 6.64 9.22
CA GLN A 86 0.46 6.45 8.66
C GLN A 86 0.26 7.19 7.33
N LYS A 87 1.21 8.05 6.92
CA LYS A 87 1.08 8.81 5.68
C LYS A 87 1.33 7.88 4.49
N VAL A 88 0.40 7.88 3.53
CA VAL A 88 0.50 7.04 2.33
C VAL A 88 1.80 7.32 1.56
N GLY A 89 2.24 8.58 1.46
CA GLY A 89 3.49 8.94 0.76
C GLY A 89 4.75 8.28 1.34
N ASP A 90 4.77 8.04 2.65
CA ASP A 90 5.86 7.33 3.34
C ASP A 90 5.81 5.82 3.10
N LYS A 91 4.62 5.30 2.77
CA LYS A 91 4.35 3.89 2.44
C LYS A 91 4.44 3.58 0.94
N MET A 92 4.39 4.58 0.07
CA MET A 92 4.49 4.37 -1.37
C MET A 92 5.89 3.82 -1.74
N GLU A 93 6.01 2.90 -2.68
CA GLU A 93 7.30 2.39 -3.15
C GLU A 93 7.23 2.04 -4.64
N TYR A 94 8.35 2.15 -5.35
CA TYR A 94 8.41 1.63 -6.72
C TYR A 94 8.23 0.10 -6.70
N PRO A 95 7.42 -0.49 -7.62
CA PRO A 95 7.15 -1.93 -7.59
C PRO A 95 8.41 -2.78 -7.68
N GLU A 96 9.35 -2.39 -8.55
CA GLU A 96 10.62 -3.09 -8.75
C GLU A 96 11.48 -3.08 -7.47
N VAL A 97 11.52 -1.93 -6.80
CA VAL A 97 12.25 -1.75 -5.54
C VAL A 97 11.61 -2.54 -4.40
N ALA A 98 10.27 -2.54 -4.32
CA ALA A 98 9.55 -3.34 -3.34
C ALA A 98 9.84 -4.84 -3.52
N ARG A 99 9.85 -5.32 -4.77
CA ARG A 99 10.20 -6.70 -5.12
C ARG A 99 11.66 -7.03 -4.76
N GLN A 100 12.61 -6.20 -5.19
CA GLN A 100 14.03 -6.43 -4.96
C GLN A 100 14.40 -6.43 -3.47
N LEU A 101 13.75 -5.57 -2.67
CA LEU A 101 14.00 -5.46 -1.24
C LEU A 101 13.07 -6.34 -0.39
N GLY A 102 12.22 -7.17 -1.00
CA GLY A 102 11.30 -8.06 -0.29
C GLY A 102 10.32 -7.33 0.64
N LYS A 103 9.88 -6.13 0.26
CA LYS A 103 8.98 -5.32 1.09
C LYS A 103 7.57 -5.91 1.08
N LYS A 104 6.97 -5.99 2.26
CA LYS A 104 5.59 -6.45 2.43
C LYS A 104 4.60 -5.39 1.97
N ILE A 105 3.57 -5.81 1.26
CA ILE A 105 2.50 -4.93 0.79
C ILE A 105 1.51 -4.67 1.93
N ASP A 106 1.11 -3.41 2.08
CA ASP A 106 0.06 -3.02 3.04
C ASP A 106 -1.30 -3.40 2.45
N ILE A 107 -1.68 -4.67 2.61
CA ILE A 107 -2.96 -5.20 2.11
C ILE A 107 -4.14 -4.41 2.68
N SER A 108 -4.02 -3.90 3.92
CA SER A 108 -5.08 -3.14 4.58
C SER A 108 -5.44 -1.86 3.81
N TYR A 109 -4.44 -1.18 3.23
CA TYR A 109 -4.65 0.01 2.41
C TYR A 109 -5.60 -0.27 1.23
N TYR A 110 -5.41 -1.39 0.54
CA TYR A 110 -6.21 -1.76 -0.62
C TYR A 110 -7.61 -2.23 -0.20
N LEU A 111 -7.70 -3.04 0.86
CA LEU A 111 -8.98 -3.56 1.36
C LEU A 111 -9.91 -2.47 1.91
N ASN A 112 -9.37 -1.40 2.50
CA ASN A 112 -10.20 -0.32 3.07
C ASN A 112 -11.15 0.32 2.05
N SER A 113 -10.73 0.42 0.78
CA SER A 113 -11.59 0.93 -0.29
C SER A 113 -12.76 -0.01 -0.60
N VAL A 114 -12.49 -1.33 -0.62
CA VAL A 114 -13.50 -2.37 -0.83
C VAL A 114 -14.48 -2.42 0.33
N VAL A 115 -13.99 -2.34 1.58
CA VAL A 115 -14.85 -2.30 2.78
C VAL A 115 -15.80 -1.11 2.73
N SER A 116 -15.30 0.06 2.35
CA SER A 116 -16.13 1.27 2.22
C SER A 116 -17.19 1.11 1.13
N LEU A 117 -16.82 0.53 -0.02
CA LEU A 117 -17.76 0.26 -1.12
C LEU A 117 -18.86 -0.74 -0.70
N CYS A 118 -18.49 -1.82 0.00
CA CYS A 118 -19.44 -2.79 0.53
C CYS A 118 -20.39 -2.14 1.55
N ALA A 119 -19.87 -1.27 2.43
CA ALA A 119 -20.71 -0.55 3.38
C ALA A 119 -21.71 0.38 2.66
N CYS A 120 -21.29 1.10 1.62
CA CYS A 120 -22.20 1.89 0.80
C CYS A 120 -23.26 1.02 0.13
N PHE A 121 -22.89 -0.14 -0.41
CA PHE A 121 -23.81 -1.05 -1.09
C PHE A 121 -24.88 -1.62 -0.14
N ILE A 122 -24.47 -2.09 1.04
CA ILE A 122 -25.39 -2.65 2.06
C ILE A 122 -26.36 -1.59 2.57
N ASN A 123 -25.90 -0.34 2.73
CA ASN A 123 -26.72 0.76 3.24
C ASN A 123 -27.52 1.49 2.16
N TYR A 124 -27.42 1.10 0.88
CA TYR A 124 -28.04 1.84 -0.21
C TYR A 124 -29.57 1.73 -0.20
N GLU A 125 -30.08 0.51 -0.08
CA GLU A 125 -31.52 0.22 0.01
C GLU A 125 -31.77 -0.84 1.08
N ASP A 126 -32.95 -0.79 1.68
CA ASP A 126 -33.38 -1.71 2.74
C ASP A 126 -33.33 -3.19 2.29
N ILE A 127 -33.47 -3.46 0.99
CA ILE A 127 -33.38 -4.82 0.42
C ILE A 127 -31.98 -5.43 0.50
N TYR A 128 -30.95 -4.60 0.63
CA TYR A 128 -29.54 -5.03 0.76
C TYR A 128 -29.10 -5.07 2.23
N GLN A 129 -29.90 -4.51 3.14
CA GLN A 129 -29.61 -4.55 4.56
C GLN A 129 -29.89 -5.96 5.12
N PRO A 130 -29.00 -6.49 5.97
CA PRO A 130 -29.29 -7.74 6.67
C PRO A 130 -30.48 -7.56 7.60
N SER A 131 -31.31 -8.60 7.74
CA SER A 131 -32.44 -8.55 8.67
C SER A 131 -31.96 -8.37 10.13
N PRO A 132 -32.77 -7.74 11.01
CA PRO A 132 -32.41 -7.54 12.41
C PRO A 132 -32.01 -8.84 13.13
N GLU A 133 -32.67 -9.95 12.79
CA GLU A 133 -32.39 -11.28 13.35
C GLU A 133 -31.00 -11.78 12.91
N ALA A 134 -30.64 -11.59 11.63
CA ALA A 134 -29.34 -11.97 11.10
C ALA A 134 -28.21 -11.15 11.74
N VAL A 135 -28.42 -9.84 11.97
CA VAL A 135 -27.47 -8.98 12.68
C VAL A 135 -27.30 -9.45 14.13
N LEU A 136 -28.39 -9.75 14.83
CA LEU A 136 -28.35 -10.23 16.20
C LEU A 136 -27.59 -11.56 16.33
N ASP A 137 -27.81 -12.49 15.41
CA ASP A 137 -27.10 -13.78 15.37
C ASP A 137 -25.60 -13.60 15.10
N ALA A 138 -25.24 -12.71 14.17
CA ALA A 138 -23.83 -12.38 13.89
C ALA A 138 -23.12 -11.75 15.11
N LEU A 139 -23.78 -10.85 15.83
CA LEU A 139 -23.23 -10.21 17.03
C LEU A 139 -23.01 -11.23 18.16
N LYS A 140 -23.92 -12.20 18.32
CA LYS A 140 -23.73 -13.30 19.29
C LYS A 140 -22.49 -14.13 18.93
N LYS A 141 -22.38 -14.57 17.68
CA LYS A 141 -21.22 -15.34 17.19
C LYS A 141 -19.90 -14.59 17.37
N LEU A 142 -19.88 -13.27 17.11
CA LEU A 142 -18.70 -12.44 17.31
C LEU A 142 -18.27 -12.40 18.79
N LYS A 143 -19.24 -12.21 19.69
CA LYS A 143 -19.00 -12.17 21.13
C LYS A 143 -18.42 -13.49 21.64
N ASP A 144 -18.94 -14.61 21.16
CA ASP A 144 -18.47 -15.94 21.55
C ASP A 144 -17.06 -16.23 20.99
N ALA A 145 -16.78 -15.83 19.76
CA ALA A 145 -15.44 -15.95 19.17
C ALA A 145 -14.38 -15.11 19.90
N ASN A 146 -14.74 -13.93 20.43
CA ASN A 146 -13.82 -13.10 21.20
C ASN A 146 -13.55 -13.67 22.60
N LYS A 147 -14.55 -14.28 23.26
CA LYS A 147 -14.34 -15.00 24.52
C LYS A 147 -13.37 -16.16 24.36
N ALA A 148 -13.48 -16.92 23.27
CA ALA A 148 -12.59 -18.05 23.00
C ALA A 148 -11.11 -17.64 22.79
N LYS A 149 -10.84 -16.38 22.42
CA LYS A 149 -9.47 -15.85 22.26
C LYS A 149 -8.82 -15.36 23.55
N HIS A 150 -9.59 -15.10 24.62
CA HIS A 150 -9.07 -14.67 25.92
C HIS A 150 -8.83 -15.83 26.91
N VAL A 151 -9.10 -17.08 26.49
CA VAL A 151 -8.93 -18.29 27.31
C VAL A 151 -7.74 -19.13 26.81
N ARG A 152 -6.85 -18.55 25.99
CA ARG A 152 -5.59 -19.17 25.54
C ARG A 152 -4.39 -18.35 26.00
#